data_AF-A0A7V3BN53-F1
#
_entry.id   AF-A0A7V3BN53-F1
#
_cell.length_a   1.000
_cell.length_b   1.000
_cell.length_c   1.000
_cell.angle_alpha   90.00
_cell.angle_beta   90.00
_cell.angle_gamma   90.00
#
_symmetry.space_group_name_H-M   'P 1'
#
loop_
_entity.id
_entity.type
_entity.pdbx_description
1 polymer ?
#
loop_
_entity_poly.entity_id
_entity_poly.type
_entity_poly.pdbx_seq_one_letter_code
_entity_poly.pdbx_strand_id
1 'polypeptide(L)'
;MATLYDRVVKGMEVALETAQKSVEALMGKAEDTAEVIKLRLEKTRLEREISRKFAELGSKLYEKAVREGKEVGILQEPEVQQLIEDLKRMDRELAHTQALMEQEIRKQEEAKAS
;
A
#
# COMPACT_ATOMS: atom_id res chain seq x y z
N MET A 1 -27.63 7.02 2.45
CA MET A 1 -26.39 7.51 3.08
C MET A 1 -25.30 6.50 2.76
N ALA A 2 -24.13 6.92 2.26
CA ALA A 2 -23.01 5.99 2.07
C ALA A 2 -22.59 5.45 3.44
N THR A 3 -22.62 4.12 3.58
CA THR A 3 -22.26 3.42 4.81
C THR A 3 -20.76 3.58 5.07
N LEU A 4 -20.34 3.30 6.30
CA LEU A 4 -18.93 3.28 6.66
C LEU A 4 -18.16 2.25 5.81
N TYR A 5 -18.82 1.12 5.52
CA TYR A 5 -18.34 0.10 4.60
C TYR A 5 -18.07 0.69 3.20
N ASP A 6 -19.01 1.46 2.64
CA ASP A 6 -18.83 2.09 1.34
C ASP A 6 -17.62 3.03 1.30
N ARG A 7 -17.32 3.75 2.38
CA ARG A 7 -16.15 4.65 2.44
C ARG A 7 -14.84 3.90 2.60
N VAL A 8 -14.84 2.81 3.36
CA VAL A 8 -13.66 1.96 3.53
C VAL A 8 -13.36 1.21 2.23
N VAL A 9 -14.38 0.62 1.58
CA VAL A 9 -14.25 -0.03 0.28
C VAL A 9 -13.74 0.96 -0.76
N LYS A 10 -14.30 2.17 -0.82
CA LYS A 10 -13.83 3.20 -1.77
C LYS A 10 -12.40 3.67 -1.48
N GLY A 11 -12.01 3.75 -0.20
CA GLY A 11 -10.63 4.00 0.20
C GLY A 11 -9.68 2.88 -0.21
N MET A 12 -10.14 1.62 -0.12
CA MET A 12 -9.40 0.44 -0.55
C MET A 12 -9.28 0.36 -2.08
N GLU A 13 -10.33 0.67 -2.83
CA GLU A 13 -10.32 0.70 -4.30
C GLU A 13 -9.32 1.73 -4.81
N VAL A 14 -9.32 2.94 -4.24
CA VAL A 14 -8.36 3.99 -4.61
C VAL A 14 -6.92 3.57 -4.27
N ALA A 15 -6.70 2.93 -3.11
CA ALA A 15 -5.38 2.44 -2.73
C ALA A 15 -4.89 1.32 -3.66
N LEU A 16 -5.78 0.38 -4.04
CA LEU A 16 -5.46 -0.74 -4.93
C LEU A 16 -5.16 -0.27 -6.35
N GLU A 17 -5.95 0.68 -6.87
CA GLU A 17 -5.77 1.23 -8.22
C GLU A 17 -4.45 2.02 -8.33
N THR A 18 -4.06 2.70 -7.26
CA THR A 18 -2.77 3.40 -7.17
C THR A 18 -1.60 2.42 -7.14
N ALA A 19 -1.74 1.31 -6.38
CA ALA A 19 -0.74 0.24 -6.32
C ALA A 19 -0.59 -0.55 -7.63
N GLN A 20 -1.64 -0.67 -8.44
CA GLN A 20 -1.55 -1.33 -9.76
C GLN A 20 -0.82 -0.44 -10.78
N LYS A 21 -1.13 0.86 -10.81
CA LYS A 21 -0.45 1.82 -11.70
C LYS A 21 1.05 1.96 -11.39
N SER A 22 1.45 1.81 -10.13
CA SER A 22 2.86 1.83 -9.72
C SER A 22 3.65 0.57 -10.12
N VAL A 23 2.99 -0.54 -10.44
CA VAL A 23 3.65 -1.78 -10.90
C VAL A 23 3.94 -1.73 -12.40
N GLU A 24 3.03 -1.17 -13.21
CA GLU A 24 3.22 -1.05 -14.66
C GLU A 24 4.34 -0.06 -15.03
N ALA A 25 4.50 1.02 -14.28
CA ALA A 25 5.57 2.00 -14.47
C ALA A 25 6.99 1.44 -14.24
N LEU A 26 7.12 0.32 -13.53
CA LEU A 26 8.43 -0.27 -13.23
C LEU A 26 9.05 -1.04 -14.41
N MET A 27 8.28 -1.49 -15.40
CA MET A 27 8.85 -2.33 -16.47
C MET A 27 9.65 -1.56 -17.55
N GLY A 28 9.80 -0.23 -17.42
CA GLY A 28 10.48 0.61 -18.40
C GLY A 28 12.00 0.74 -18.19
N LYS A 29 12.77 -0.08 -18.92
CA LYS A 29 14.09 0.21 -19.55
C LYS A 29 15.09 1.13 -18.81
N ALA A 30 16.07 0.56 -18.09
CA ALA A 30 17.45 1.08 -17.97
C ALA A 30 18.33 0.07 -17.20
N GLU A 31 19.64 0.14 -17.35
CA GLU A 31 20.62 -0.53 -16.47
C GLU A 31 20.45 -0.04 -15.02
N ASP A 32 19.52 -0.64 -14.29
CA ASP A 32 19.28 -0.30 -12.89
C ASP A 32 20.51 -0.72 -12.05
N THR A 33 21.05 0.21 -11.26
CA THR A 33 22.08 -0.14 -10.27
C THR A 33 21.52 -1.12 -9.24
N ALA A 34 22.43 -1.82 -8.54
CA ALA A 34 22.05 -2.72 -7.46
C ALA A 34 21.14 -2.05 -6.39
N GLU A 35 21.33 -0.74 -6.15
CA GLU A 35 20.51 0.01 -5.19
C GLU A 35 19.08 0.22 -5.69
N VAL A 36 18.89 0.57 -6.97
CA VAL A 36 17.55 0.68 -7.57
C VAL A 36 16.84 -0.67 -7.58
N ILE A 37 17.55 -1.76 -7.91
CA ILE A 37 16.99 -3.11 -7.86
C ILE A 37 16.52 -3.46 -6.43
N LYS A 38 17.34 -3.14 -5.43
CA LYS A 38 17.00 -3.37 -4.01
C LYS A 38 15.74 -2.59 -3.60
N LEU A 39 15.66 -1.31 -3.95
CA LEU A 39 14.48 -0.47 -3.66
C LEU A 39 13.22 -0.97 -4.37
N ARG A 40 13.34 -1.48 -5.61
CA ARG A 40 12.22 -2.11 -6.34
C ARG A 40 11.72 -3.38 -5.66
N LEU A 41 12.63 -4.23 -5.18
CA LEU A 41 12.28 -5.44 -4.43
C LEU A 41 11.57 -5.10 -3.12
N GLU A 42 12.07 -4.08 -2.40
CA GLU A 42 11.45 -3.61 -1.16
C GLU A 42 10.05 -3.02 -1.40
N LYS A 43 9.89 -2.18 -2.43
CA LYS A 43 8.59 -1.67 -2.88
C LYS A 43 7.61 -2.82 -3.17
N THR A 44 8.04 -3.81 -3.93
CA THR A 44 7.21 -4.98 -4.28
C THR A 44 6.83 -5.80 -3.04
N ARG A 45 7.74 -5.94 -2.07
CA ARG A 45 7.46 -6.61 -0.80
C ARG A 45 6.39 -5.86 -0.01
N LEU A 46 6.54 -4.54 0.13
CA LEU A 46 5.59 -3.68 0.84
C LEU A 46 4.20 -3.69 0.16
N GLU A 47 4.13 -3.57 -1.17
CA GLU A 47 2.87 -3.64 -1.92
C GLU A 47 2.13 -4.96 -1.68
N ARG A 48 2.85 -6.09 -1.65
CA ARG A 48 2.27 -7.41 -1.32
C ARG A 48 1.80 -7.50 0.12
N GLU A 49 2.57 -6.96 1.07
CA GLU A 49 2.20 -6.97 2.49
C GLU A 49 0.97 -6.09 2.77
N ILE A 50 0.92 -4.90 2.18
CA ILE A 50 -0.24 -4.00 2.24
C ILE A 50 -1.48 -4.69 1.69
N SER A 51 -1.36 -5.34 0.53
CA SER A 51 -2.47 -6.10 -0.08
C SER A 51 -3.00 -7.20 0.85
N ARG A 52 -2.11 -7.96 1.50
CA ARG A 52 -2.51 -8.97 2.50
C ARG A 52 -3.20 -8.35 3.71
N LYS A 53 -2.68 -7.23 4.24
CA LYS A 53 -3.27 -6.54 5.39
C LYS A 53 -4.64 -5.94 5.08
N PHE A 54 -4.85 -5.46 3.86
CA PHE A 54 -6.18 -5.04 3.41
C PHE A 54 -7.17 -6.20 3.33
N ALA A 55 -6.74 -7.37 2.82
CA ALA A 55 -7.59 -8.56 2.79
C ALA A 55 -7.96 -9.04 4.21
N GLU A 56 -7.00 -8.97 5.15
CA GLU A 56 -7.21 -9.27 6.57
C GLU A 56 -8.23 -8.30 7.19
N LEU A 57 -8.07 -6.99 6.98
CA LEU A 57 -8.99 -5.96 7.44
C LEU A 57 -10.40 -6.17 6.88
N GLY A 58 -10.52 -6.39 5.57
CA GLY A 58 -11.81 -6.65 4.92
C GLY A 58 -12.51 -7.89 5.48
N SER A 59 -11.76 -8.98 5.67
CA SER A 59 -12.28 -10.23 6.25
C SER A 59 -12.79 -10.00 7.67
N LYS A 60 -12.04 -9.24 8.48
CA LYS A 60 -12.40 -8.91 9.86
C LYS A 60 -13.65 -8.05 9.94
N LEU A 61 -13.75 -7.02 9.09
CA LEU A 61 -14.93 -6.16 9.02
C LEU A 61 -16.16 -6.97 8.58
N TYR A 62 -16.02 -7.86 7.59
CA TYR A 62 -17.09 -8.73 7.14
C TYR A 62 -17.57 -9.68 8.25
N GLU A 63 -16.64 -10.33 8.95
CA GLU A 63 -16.97 -11.20 10.08
C GLU A 63 -17.78 -10.45 11.15
N LYS A 64 -17.31 -9.27 11.58
CA LYS A 64 -17.96 -8.49 12.63
C LYS A 64 -19.31 -7.92 12.21
N ALA A 65 -19.39 -7.33 11.02
CA ALA A 65 -20.62 -6.71 10.54
C ALA A 65 -21.69 -7.77 10.19
N VAL A 66 -21.32 -8.80 9.42
CA VAL A 66 -22.28 -9.73 8.82
C VAL A 66 -22.53 -10.96 9.68
N ARG A 67 -21.49 -11.55 10.28
CA ARG A 67 -21.65 -12.78 11.09
C ARG A 67 -22.02 -12.50 12.52
N GLU A 68 -21.43 -11.47 13.13
CA GLU A 68 -21.71 -11.09 14.52
C GLU A 68 -22.82 -10.04 14.64
N GLY A 69 -23.26 -9.42 13.54
CA GLY A 69 -24.27 -8.36 13.54
C GLY A 69 -23.82 -7.07 14.27
N LYS A 70 -22.52 -6.93 14.53
CA LYS A 70 -21.94 -5.75 15.19
C LYS A 70 -21.53 -4.76 14.13
N GLU A 71 -22.40 -3.80 13.81
CA GLU A 71 -22.07 -2.73 12.85
C GLU A 71 -21.55 -1.46 13.52
N VAL A 72 -22.01 -1.19 14.74
CA VAL A 72 -21.67 0.02 15.49
C VAL A 72 -20.38 -0.22 16.27
N GLY A 73 -19.39 0.65 16.10
CA GLY A 73 -18.18 0.60 16.90
C GLY A 73 -17.05 -0.27 16.33
N ILE A 74 -17.25 -0.97 15.20
CA ILE A 74 -16.24 -1.93 14.69
C ILE A 74 -14.87 -1.28 14.48
N LEU A 75 -14.83 -0.05 13.96
CA LEU A 75 -13.57 0.66 13.71
C LEU A 75 -12.86 1.10 14.98
N GLN A 76 -13.55 1.07 16.12
CA GLN A 76 -12.99 1.38 17.44
C GLN A 76 -12.48 0.12 18.14
N GLU A 77 -12.73 -1.06 17.57
CA GLU A 77 -12.19 -2.28 18.15
C GLU A 77 -10.66 -2.31 18.03
N PRO A 78 -9.94 -2.66 19.11
CA PRO A 78 -8.47 -2.61 19.14
C PRO A 78 -7.82 -3.38 17.99
N GLU A 79 -8.35 -4.54 17.62
CA GLU A 79 -7.83 -5.39 16.55
C GLU A 79 -7.98 -4.72 15.16
N VAL A 80 -9.08 -4.01 14.94
CA VAL A 80 -9.34 -3.27 13.68
C VAL A 80 -8.48 -2.01 13.62
N GLN A 81 -8.34 -1.31 14.75
CA GLN A 81 -7.44 -0.17 14.85
C GLN A 81 -5.99 -0.55 14.59
N GLN A 82 -5.53 -1.67 15.15
CA GLN A 82 -4.17 -2.17 14.92
C GLN A 82 -3.91 -2.43 13.43
N LEU A 83 -4.85 -3.06 12.72
CA LEU A 83 -4.73 -3.29 11.27
C LEU A 83 -4.66 -1.98 10.48
N ILE A 84 -5.45 -0.98 10.87
CA ILE A 84 -5.44 0.35 10.24
C ILE A 84 -4.10 1.06 10.51
N GLU A 85 -3.58 0.98 11.74
CA GLU A 85 -2.30 1.58 12.09
C GLU A 85 -1.13 0.92 11.37
N ASP A 86 -1.14 -0.41 11.25
CA ASP A 86 -0.16 -1.16 10.47
C ASP A 86 -0.19 -0.74 9.00
N LEU A 87 -1.39 -0.64 8.40
CA LEU A 87 -1.56 -0.17 7.02
C LEU A 87 -1.02 1.25 6.84
N LYS A 88 -1.31 2.18 7.76
CA LYS A 88 -0.78 3.56 7.72
C LYS A 88 0.75 3.62 7.88
N ARG A 89 1.33 2.72 8.66
CA ARG A 89 2.79 2.61 8.80
C ARG A 89 3.40 2.12 7.49
N MET A 90 2.87 1.04 6.93
CA MET A 90 3.36 0.44 5.67
C MET A 90 3.19 1.37 4.48
N ASP A 91 2.11 2.14 4.42
CA ASP A 91 1.88 3.15 3.37
C ASP A 91 2.94 4.26 3.41
N ARG A 92 3.30 4.73 4.61
CA ARG A 92 4.40 5.69 4.79
C ARG A 92 5.75 5.10 4.41
N GLU A 93 6.01 3.84 4.76
CA GLU A 93 7.22 3.12 4.35
C GLU A 93 7.28 3.00 2.82
N LEU A 94 6.18 2.64 2.17
CA LEU A 94 6.08 2.54 0.71
C LEU A 94 6.37 3.88 0.03
N ALA A 95 5.75 4.96 0.50
CA ALA A 95 5.97 6.31 -0.02
C ALA A 95 7.43 6.75 0.14
N HIS A 96 8.05 6.44 1.27
CA HIS A 96 9.47 6.72 1.51
C HIS A 96 10.38 5.92 0.56
N THR A 97 10.15 4.61 0.40
CA THR A 97 10.91 3.77 -0.53
C THR A 97 10.76 4.25 -1.98
N GLN A 98 9.57 4.68 -2.38
CA GLN A 98 9.34 5.28 -3.70
C GLN A 98 10.13 6.57 -3.89
N ALA A 99 10.13 7.48 -2.91
CA ALA A 99 10.89 8.72 -2.98
C ALA A 99 12.40 8.49 -3.09
N LEU A 100 12.94 7.53 -2.33
CA LEU A 100 14.36 7.12 -2.42
C LEU A 100 14.69 6.55 -3.80
N MET A 101 13.82 5.70 -4.34
CA MET A 101 13.99 5.11 -5.67
C MET A 101 14.03 6.18 -6.75
N GLU A 102 13.11 7.14 -6.73
CA GLU A 102 13.11 8.26 -7.67
C GLU A 102 14.36 9.14 -7.54
N GLN A 103 14.83 9.39 -6.32
CA GLN A 103 16.06 10.13 -6.11
C GLN A 103 17.27 9.40 -6.70
N GLU A 104 17.35 8.09 -6.53
CA GLU A 104 18.45 7.27 -7.03
C GLU A 104 18.44 7.16 -8.56
N ILE A 105 17.26 7.05 -9.17
CA ILE A 105 17.09 7.09 -10.63
C ILE A 105 17.56 8.45 -11.18
N ARG A 106 17.12 9.57 -10.57
CA ARG A 106 17.54 10.93 -11.00
C ARG A 106 19.06 11.11 -10.95
N LYS A 107 19.71 10.65 -9.87
CA LYS A 107 21.18 10.71 -9.74
C LYS A 107 21.89 9.95 -10.86
N GLN A 108 21.35 8.79 -11.26
CA GLN A 108 21.95 7.99 -12.34
C GLN A 108 21.78 8.66 -13.70
N GLU A 109 20.64 9.30 -13.95
CA GLU A 109 20.42 10.06 -15.17
C GLU A 109 21.39 11.24 -15.28
N GLU A 110 21.60 11.99 -14.18
CA GLU A 110 22.57 13.09 -14.11
C GLU A 110 24.02 12.60 -14.32
N ALA A 111 24.39 11.47 -13.71
CA ALA A 111 25.72 10.89 -13.85
C ALA A 111 26.01 10.35 -15.26
N LYS A 112 24.97 9.88 -15.99
CA LYS A 112 25.10 9.44 -17.39
C LYS A 112 25.15 10.61 -18.39
N ALA A 113 24.69 11.80 -17.98
CA ALA A 113 24.69 13.00 -18.80
C ALA A 113 25.96 13.87 -18.66
N SER A 114 26.84 13.56 -17.69
CA SER A 114 28.15 14.18 -17.49
C SER A 114 29.27 13.38 -18.14
#